data_AF-A0A4S2EJZ8-F1
#
_entry.id   AF-A0A4S2EJZ8-F1
#
_cell.length_a   1.000
_cell.length_b   1.000
_cell.length_c   1.000
_cell.angle_alpha   90.00
_cell.angle_beta   90.00
_cell.angle_gamma   90.00
#
_symmetry.space_group_name_H-M   'P 1'
#
loop_
_entity.id
_entity.type
_entity.pdbx_description
1 polymer ?
#
loop_
_entity_poly.entity_id
_entity_poly.type
_entity_poly.pdbx_seq_one_letter_code
_entity_poly.pdbx_strand_id
1 'polypeptide(L)'
;MNILGISLYIFWLLLVILKFSSLPHNRRFSYQQAFFGTLYWYKNFRNLLLLCALMVLFIFAPLKLIYFLFFITACLIFLMTARNFWFRIGNAWTSIYLCLACILIGIGTGLFVFRT
;
A
#
# COMPACT_ATOMS: atom_id res chain seq x y z
N MET A 1 3.74 15.41 16.65
CA MET A 1 2.74 15.21 15.58
C MET A 1 3.13 14.13 14.58
N ASN A 2 4.43 13.90 14.34
CA ASN A 2 4.94 12.85 13.44
C ASN A 2 4.44 11.46 13.81
N ILE A 3 4.46 11.13 15.11
CA ILE A 3 3.99 9.84 15.64
C ILE A 3 2.53 9.60 15.27
N LEU A 4 1.68 10.63 15.32
CA LEU A 4 0.27 10.52 14.95
C LEU A 4 0.12 10.17 13.46
N GLY A 5 0.84 10.86 12.58
CA GLY A 5 0.85 10.54 11.14
C GLY A 5 1.33 9.12 10.84
N ILE A 6 2.40 8.69 11.52
CA ILE A 6 2.93 7.31 11.42
C ILE A 6 1.89 6.30 11.90
N SER A 7 1.28 6.52 13.06
CA SER A 7 0.26 5.63 13.61
C SER A 7 -0.96 5.52 12.69
N LEU A 8 -1.45 6.63 12.13
CA LEU A 8 -2.55 6.61 11.16
C LEU A 8 -2.16 5.83 9.89
N TYR A 9 -0.93 5.98 9.42
CA TYR A 9 -0.44 5.28 8.24
C TYR A 9 -0.30 3.77 8.48
N ILE A 10 0.25 3.37 9.63
CA ILE A 10 0.34 1.96 10.04
C ILE A 10 -1.06 1.37 10.21
N PHE A 11 -1.98 2.11 10.82
CA PHE A 11 -3.36 1.68 10.97
C PHE A 11 -4.03 1.48 9.61
N TRP A 12 -3.80 2.39 8.65
CA TRP A 12 -4.26 2.22 7.29
C TRP A 12 -3.69 0.96 6.63
N LEU A 13 -2.39 0.69 6.80
CA LEU A 13 -1.75 -0.53 6.28
C LEU A 13 -2.39 -1.79 6.84
N LEU A 14 -2.63 -1.85 8.15
CA LEU A 14 -3.31 -2.98 8.78
C LEU A 14 -4.70 -3.20 8.19
N LEU A 15 -5.49 -2.14 7.99
CA LEU A 15 -6.81 -2.24 7.35
C LEU A 15 -6.73 -2.76 5.91
N VAL A 16 -5.71 -2.36 5.14
CA VAL A 16 -5.47 -2.86 3.79
C VAL A 16 -5.15 -4.35 3.81
N ILE A 17 -4.25 -4.78 4.71
CA ILE A 17 -3.85 -6.18 4.86
C ILE A 17 -5.05 -7.06 5.23
N LEU A 18 -5.86 -6.60 6.20
CA LEU A 18 -7.07 -7.30 6.63
C LEU A 18 -8.08 -7.39 5.48
N LYS A 19 -8.30 -6.29 4.75
CA LYS A 19 -9.25 -6.32 3.63
C LYS A 19 -8.79 -7.24 2.51
N PHE A 20 -7.50 -7.19 2.17
CA PHE A 20 -6.90 -8.07 1.17
C PHE A 20 -7.11 -9.54 1.53
N SER A 21 -6.92 -9.89 2.81
CA SER A 21 -7.09 -11.25 3.31
C SER A 21 -8.56 -11.69 3.41
N SER A 22 -9.49 -10.75 3.61
CA SER A 22 -10.93 -11.05 3.66
C SER A 22 -11.58 -11.26 2.30
N LEU A 23 -10.93 -10.83 1.22
CA LEU A 23 -11.50 -10.93 -0.13
C LEU A 23 -11.42 -12.36 -0.66
N PRO A 24 -12.35 -12.74 -1.57
CA PRO A 24 -12.38 -14.09 -2.10
C PRO A 24 -11.12 -14.38 -2.91
N HIS A 25 -10.45 -15.49 -2.57
CA HIS A 25 -9.21 -15.93 -3.22
C HIS A 25 -9.52 -16.70 -4.52
N ASN A 26 -10.24 -16.06 -5.44
CA ASN A 26 -10.64 -16.65 -6.73
C ASN A 26 -10.36 -15.71 -7.90
N ARG A 27 -10.76 -16.10 -9.12
CA ARG A 27 -10.54 -15.29 -10.33
C ARG A 27 -11.27 -13.93 -10.33
N ARG A 28 -12.25 -13.72 -9.44
CA ARG A 28 -12.98 -12.45 -9.30
C ARG A 28 -12.31 -11.46 -8.34
N PHE A 29 -11.15 -11.81 -7.78
CA PHE A 29 -10.38 -10.90 -6.92
C PHE A 29 -10.01 -9.62 -7.68
N SER A 30 -10.31 -8.46 -7.09
CA SER A 30 -10.00 -7.14 -7.65
C SER A 30 -9.09 -6.36 -6.70
N TYR A 31 -7.91 -5.97 -7.20
CA TYR A 31 -6.97 -5.11 -6.47
C TYR A 31 -7.55 -3.73 -6.18
N GLN A 32 -8.37 -3.18 -7.08
CA GLN A 32 -9.05 -1.90 -6.85
C GLN A 32 -9.94 -1.98 -5.61
N GLN A 33 -10.72 -3.07 -5.47
CA GLN A 33 -11.57 -3.27 -4.30
C GLN A 33 -10.74 -3.50 -3.03
N ALA A 34 -9.63 -4.25 -3.14
CA ALA A 34 -8.73 -4.52 -2.02
C ALA A 34 -8.15 -3.23 -1.44
N PHE A 35 -7.60 -2.35 -2.27
CA PHE A 35 -6.95 -1.11 -1.82
C PHE A 35 -7.93 0.05 -1.63
N PHE A 36 -8.76 0.34 -2.63
CA PHE A 36 -9.56 1.57 -2.70
C PHE A 36 -11.07 1.36 -2.50
N GLY A 37 -11.52 0.12 -2.30
CA GLY A 37 -12.93 -0.21 -2.10
C GLY A 37 -13.79 -0.05 -3.36
N THR A 38 -15.10 -0.18 -3.18
CA THR A 38 -16.11 -0.03 -4.25
C THR A 38 -16.80 1.33 -4.26
N LEU A 39 -16.73 2.07 -3.15
CA LEU A 39 -17.31 3.40 -3.03
C LEU A 39 -16.39 4.44 -3.67
N TYR A 40 -16.96 5.60 -4.02
CA TYR A 40 -16.18 6.77 -4.43
C TYR A 40 -15.11 7.12 -3.38
N TRP A 41 -13.98 7.65 -3.85
CA TRP A 41 -12.78 7.83 -3.03
C TRP A 41 -13.05 8.65 -1.75
N TYR A 42 -13.88 9.69 -1.83
CA TYR A 42 -14.23 10.58 -0.73
C TYR A 42 -15.24 9.98 0.26
N LYS A 43 -15.91 8.88 -0.09
CA LYS A 43 -16.82 8.14 0.81
C LYS A 43 -16.14 6.96 1.49
N ASN A 44 -14.97 6.54 1.01
CA ASN A 44 -14.26 5.41 1.59
C ASN A 44 -13.36 5.89 2.74
N PHE A 45 -13.72 5.48 3.95
CA PHE A 45 -12.96 5.77 5.17
C PHE A 45 -11.47 5.43 5.06
N ARG A 46 -11.10 4.31 4.41
CA ARG A 46 -9.68 3.93 4.25
C ARG A 46 -8.92 4.93 3.37
N ASN A 47 -9.56 5.48 2.35
CA ASN A 47 -8.92 6.45 1.47
C ASN A 47 -8.77 7.81 2.19
N LEU A 48 -9.81 8.23 2.93
CA LEU A 48 -9.75 9.43 3.77
C LEU A 48 -8.68 9.31 4.87
N LEU A 49 -8.58 8.14 5.50
CA LEU A 49 -7.58 7.84 6.51
C LEU A 49 -6.16 7.94 5.94
N LEU A 50 -5.91 7.36 4.76
CA LEU A 50 -4.64 7.48 4.06
C LEU A 50 -4.30 8.94 3.75
N LEU A 51 -5.28 9.70 3.23
CA LEU A 51 -5.08 11.10 2.86
C LEU A 51 -4.73 11.94 4.09
N CYS A 52 -5.44 11.75 5.20
CA CYS A 52 -5.12 12.40 6.47
C CYS A 52 -3.72 12.03 6.99
N ALA A 53 -3.38 10.73 6.97
CA ALA A 53 -2.06 10.26 7.37
C ALA A 53 -0.93 10.89 6.54
N LEU A 54 -1.11 10.93 5.21
CA LEU A 54 -0.16 11.54 4.29
C LEU A 54 -0.02 13.05 4.50
N MET A 55 -1.12 13.78 4.76
CA MET A 55 -1.04 15.22 5.07
C MET A 55 -0.25 15.48 6.35
N VAL A 56 -0.50 14.72 7.43
CA VAL A 56 0.24 14.88 8.68
C VAL A 56 1.71 14.51 8.50
N LEU A 57 2.01 13.42 7.78
CA LEU A 57 3.39 13.02 7.50
C LEU A 57 4.12 14.08 6.66
N PHE A 58 3.47 14.61 5.63
CA PHE A 58 4.09 15.60 4.73
C PHE A 58 4.49 16.89 5.46
N ILE A 59 3.66 17.36 6.40
CA ILE A 59 3.92 18.62 7.12
C ILE A 59 4.98 18.43 8.21
N PHE A 60 4.96 17.29 8.92
CA PHE A 60 5.70 17.14 10.17
C PHE A 60 6.85 16.13 10.12
N ALA A 61 6.81 15.12 9.24
CA ALA A 61 7.80 14.05 9.21
C ALA A 61 9.03 14.38 8.34
N PRO A 62 10.23 13.92 8.74
CA PRO A 62 11.42 14.07 7.89
C PRO A 62 11.27 13.23 6.62
N LEU A 63 11.78 13.76 5.51
CA LEU A 63 11.63 13.16 4.18
C LEU A 63 12.11 11.70 4.13
N LYS A 64 13.25 11.40 4.77
CA LYS A 64 13.81 10.04 4.88
C LYS A 64 12.84 9.04 5.50
N LEU A 65 12.03 9.46 6.48
CA LEU A 65 11.03 8.61 7.12
C LEU A 65 9.84 8.34 6.19
N ILE A 66 9.41 9.33 5.41
CA ILE A 66 8.34 9.17 4.42
C ILE A 66 8.76 8.14 3.35
N TYR A 67 9.97 8.25 2.83
CA TYR A 67 10.51 7.27 1.88
C TYR A 67 10.64 5.88 2.49
N PHE A 68 11.02 5.77 3.76
CA PHE A 68 11.07 4.48 4.46
C PHE A 68 9.68 3.83 4.59
N LEU A 69 8.64 4.61 4.90
CA LEU A 69 7.27 4.11 4.92
C LEU A 69 6.85 3.59 3.55
N PHE A 70 7.12 4.36 2.48
CA PHE A 70 6.82 3.92 1.11
C PHE A 70 7.58 2.65 0.73
N PHE A 71 8.85 2.52 1.12
CA PHE A 71 9.63 1.30 0.92
C PHE A 71 8.97 0.08 1.58
N ILE A 72 8.58 0.20 2.86
CA ILE A 72 7.88 -0.88 3.57
C ILE A 72 6.57 -1.25 2.85
N THR A 73 5.80 -0.26 2.41
CA THR A 73 4.53 -0.53 1.72
C THR A 73 4.72 -1.21 0.39
N ALA A 74 5.73 -0.82 -0.39
CA ALA A 74 6.07 -1.46 -1.65
C ALA A 74 6.44 -2.94 -1.42
N CYS A 75 7.27 -3.22 -0.40
CA CYS A 75 7.63 -4.59 -0.03
C CYS A 75 6.40 -5.42 0.39
N LEU A 76 5.52 -4.88 1.23
CA LEU A 76 4.32 -5.59 1.67
C LEU A 76 3.36 -5.88 0.52
N ILE A 77 3.09 -4.87 -0.32
CA ILE A 77 2.20 -5.03 -1.47
C ILE A 77 2.81 -6.04 -2.45
N PHE A 78 4.13 -5.97 -2.71
CA PHE A 78 4.83 -6.93 -3.53
C PHE A 78 4.65 -8.37 -3.04
N LEU A 79 4.84 -8.62 -1.74
CA LEU A 79 4.64 -9.95 -1.17
C LEU A 79 3.21 -10.46 -1.37
N MET A 80 2.21 -9.58 -1.17
CA MET A 80 0.80 -9.92 -1.37
C MET A 80 0.45 -10.19 -2.84
N THR A 81 0.95 -9.36 -3.75
CA THR A 81 0.69 -9.50 -5.18
C THR A 81 1.43 -10.70 -5.76
N ALA A 82 2.66 -10.96 -5.32
CA ALA A 82 3.43 -12.14 -5.70
C ALA A 82 2.77 -13.43 -5.20
N ARG A 83 2.26 -13.45 -3.96
CA ARG A 83 1.44 -14.56 -3.45
C ARG A 83 0.23 -14.78 -4.35
N ASN A 84 -0.55 -13.74 -4.66
CA ASN A 84 -1.73 -13.87 -5.52
C ASN A 84 -1.37 -14.37 -6.93
N PHE A 85 -0.24 -13.93 -7.48
CA PHE A 85 0.26 -14.43 -8.76
C PHE A 85 0.56 -15.93 -8.70
N TRP A 86 1.28 -16.38 -7.68
CA TRP A 86 1.65 -17.79 -7.50
C TRP A 86 0.43 -18.70 -7.32
N PHE A 87 -0.56 -18.25 -6.54
CA PHE A 87 -1.81 -18.99 -6.32
C PHE A 87 -2.88 -18.74 -7.39
N ARG A 88 -2.55 -18.02 -8.48
CA ARG A 88 -3.46 -17.72 -9.60
C ARG A 88 -4.77 -17.03 -9.16
N ILE A 89 -4.70 -16.17 -8.15
CA ILE A 89 -5.82 -15.41 -7.59
C ILE A 89 -5.97 -14.09 -8.37
N GLY A 90 -7.18 -13.82 -8.86
CA GLY A 90 -7.46 -12.66 -9.70
C GLY A 90 -6.83 -12.73 -11.09
N ASN A 91 -6.60 -11.56 -11.69
CA ASN A 91 -6.00 -11.41 -13.01
C ASN A 91 -4.46 -11.37 -12.90
N ALA A 92 -3.79 -12.36 -13.50
CA ALA A 92 -2.33 -12.49 -13.48
C ALA A 92 -1.62 -11.24 -14.04
N TRP A 93 -2.18 -10.61 -15.08
CA TRP A 93 -1.61 -9.39 -15.66
C TRP A 93 -1.59 -8.25 -14.64
N THR A 94 -2.68 -8.05 -13.90
CA THR A 94 -2.73 -7.02 -12.86
C THR A 94 -1.74 -7.28 -11.73
N SER A 95 -1.52 -8.55 -11.37
CA SER A 95 -0.48 -8.92 -10.40
C SER A 95 0.91 -8.60 -10.90
N ILE A 96 1.22 -8.89 -12.18
CA ILE A 96 2.53 -8.58 -12.79
C ILE A 96 2.77 -7.07 -12.80
N TYR A 97 1.81 -6.27 -13.26
CA TYR A 97 1.95 -4.81 -13.29
C TYR A 97 2.17 -4.23 -11.89
N LEU A 98 1.44 -4.73 -10.89
CA LEU A 98 1.63 -4.31 -9.50
C LEU A 98 2.98 -4.73 -8.93
N CYS A 99 3.45 -5.94 -9.21
CA CYS A 99 4.77 -6.38 -8.79
C CYS A 99 5.88 -5.48 -9.40
N LEU A 100 5.80 -5.18 -10.69
CA LEU A 100 6.74 -4.28 -11.36
C LEU A 100 6.71 -2.88 -10.76
N ALA A 101 5.52 -2.32 -10.53
CA ALA A 101 5.37 -1.02 -9.88
C ALA A 101 5.99 -1.02 -8.47
N CYS A 102 5.78 -2.09 -7.68
CA CYS A 102 6.37 -2.21 -6.35
C CYS A 102 7.90 -2.31 -6.40
N ILE A 103 8.46 -3.02 -7.38
CA ILE A 103 9.92 -3.09 -7.56
C ILE A 103 10.48 -1.70 -7.88
N LEU A 104 9.88 -0.97 -8.81
CA LEU A 104 10.32 0.38 -9.18
C LEU A 104 10.26 1.34 -8.00
N ILE A 105 9.14 1.35 -7.27
CA ILE A 105 8.98 2.18 -6.05
C ILE A 105 9.96 1.74 -4.98
N GLY A 106 10.14 0.43 -4.76
CA GLY A 106 11.06 -0.13 -3.78
C GLY A 106 12.51 0.26 -4.06
N ILE A 107 12.96 0.20 -5.31
CA ILE A 107 14.31 0.64 -5.70
C ILE A 107 14.46 2.15 -5.48
N GLY A 108 13.52 2.96 -5.99
CA GLY A 108 13.59 4.41 -5.88
C GLY A 108 13.60 4.91 -4.43
N THR A 109 12.70 4.36 -3.61
CA THR A 109 12.61 4.69 -2.18
C THR A 109 13.80 4.11 -1.40
N GLY A 110 14.24 2.88 -1.69
CA GLY A 110 15.37 2.24 -1.03
C GLY A 110 16.70 2.95 -1.27
N LEU A 111 16.94 3.43 -2.49
CA LEU A 111 18.13 4.26 -2.79
C LEU A 111 18.17 5.52 -1.92
N PHE A 112 17.02 6.19 -1.76
CA PHE A 112 16.93 7.40 -0.94
C PHE A 112 17.04 7.13 0.58
N VAL A 113 16.61 5.95 1.03
CA VAL A 113 16.67 5.60 2.46
C VAL A 113 18.08 5.15 2.86
N PHE A 114 18.72 4.30 2.06
CA PHE A 114 19.93 3.57 2.46
C PHE A 114 21.22 4.16 1.89
N ARG A 115 21.14 4.99 0.84
CA ARG A 115 22.32 5.52 0.13
C ARG A 115 22.58 7.02 0.35
N THR A 116 21.58 7.75 0.84
CA THR A 116 21.66 9.16 1.26
C THR A 116 21.50 9.30 2.77
#